data_AF-A0A846PXH4-F1
#
_entry.id   AF-A0A846PXH4-F1
#
_cell.length_a   1.000
_cell.length_b   1.000
_cell.length_c   1.000
_cell.angle_alpha   90.00
_cell.angle_beta   90.00
_cell.angle_gamma   90.00
#
_symmetry.space_group_name_H-M   'P 1'
#
loop_
_entity.id
_entity.type
_entity.pdbx_description
1 polymer ?
#
loop_
_entity_poly.entity_id
_entity_poly.type
_entity_poly.pdbx_seq_one_letter_code
_entity_poly.pdbx_strand_id
1 'polypeptide(L)' 'MLLIDCLKSIQETVRDLTYEVWVVDNGSSDGSVNATKDLFPSVNFIENDNNLGFAK' A
#
# COMPACT_ATOMS: atom_id res chain seq x y z
N MET A 1 11.29 0.85 5.77
CA MET A 1 10.77 1.66 4.63
C MET A 1 9.37 2.06 5.02
N LEU A 2 9.04 3.36 5.00
CA LEU A 2 7.85 3.88 5.67
C LEU A 2 6.55 3.14 5.32
N LEU A 3 6.36 2.78 4.04
CA LEU A 3 5.20 2.00 3.60
C LEU A 3 5.14 0.60 4.24
N ILE A 4 6.26 -0.14 4.25
CA ILE A 4 6.35 -1.46 4.90
C ILE A 4 6.03 -1.35 6.39
N ASP A 5 6.63 -0.37 7.07
CA ASP A 5 6.49 -0.20 8.51
C ASP A 5 5.03 0.16 8.87
N CYS A 6 4.38 0.98 8.03
CA CYS A 6 2.96 1.30 8.12
C CYS A 6 2.07 0.05 7.95
N LEU A 7 2.25 -0.72 6.88
CA LEU A 7 1.44 -1.91 6.61
C LEU A 7 1.57 -2.99 7.71
N LYS A 8 2.78 -3.19 8.25
CA LYS A 8 3.00 -4.08 9.41
C LYS A 8 2.20 -3.62 10.61
N SER A 9 2.20 -2.32 10.93
CA SER A 9 1.47 -1.81 12.08
C SER A 9 -0.03 -2.08 12.00
N ILE A 10 -0.62 -2.05 10.80
CA ILE A 10 -2.03 -2.40 10.58
C ILE A 10 -2.26 -3.88 10.89
N GLN A 11 -1.45 -4.77 10.32
CA GLN A 11 -1.57 -6.22 10.54
C GLN A 11 -1.38 -6.63 12.00
N GLU A 12 -0.48 -5.97 12.72
CA GLU A 12 -0.20 -6.25 14.14
C GLU A 12 -1.31 -5.74 15.08
N THR A 13 -2.03 -4.69 14.66
CA THR A 13 -3.01 -3.99 15.51
C THR A 13 -4.45 -4.47 15.31
N VAL A 14 -4.87 -4.70 14.06
CA VAL A 14 -6.27 -5.02 13.77
C VAL A 14 -6.57 -6.48 14.14
N ARG A 15 -7.44 -6.68 15.13
CA ARG A 15 -7.94 -7.99 15.56
C ARG A 15 -9.47 -7.99 15.54
N ASP A 16 -10.04 -9.15 15.28
CA ASP A 16 -11.50 -9.41 15.34
C ASP A 16 -12.36 -8.51 14.43
N LEU A 17 -11.77 -8.02 13.34
CA LEU A 17 -12.43 -7.18 12.35
C LEU A 17 -12.10 -7.70 10.95
N THR A 18 -13.11 -7.77 10.09
CA THR A 18 -12.89 -8.02 8.66
C THR A 18 -12.50 -6.70 8.01
N TYR A 19 -11.34 -6.65 7.36
CA TYR A 19 -10.83 -5.46 6.71
C TYR A 19 -10.11 -5.80 5.41
N GLU A 20 -10.00 -4.80 4.54
CA GLU A 20 -9.17 -4.81 3.35
C GLU A 20 -8.26 -3.59 3.37
N VAL A 21 -7.07 -3.73 2.79
CA VAL A 21 -6.12 -2.63 2.65
C VAL A 21 -5.88 -2.40 1.17
N TRP A 22 -6.02 -1.14 0.77
CA TRP A 22 -5.76 -0.67 -0.59
C TRP A 22 -4.66 0.38 -0.56
N VAL A 23 -3.57 0.12 -1.28
CA VAL A 23 -2.47 1.07 -1.51
C VAL A 23 -2.66 1.66 -2.90
N VAL A 24 -2.83 2.97 -2.96
CA VAL A 24 -2.90 3.72 -4.21
C VAL A 24 -1.56 4.39 -4.44
N ASP A 25 -0.80 3.86 -5.39
CA ASP A 25 0.40 4.50 -5.89
C ASP A 25 0.05 5.54 -6.94
N ASN A 26 0.49 6.78 -6.69
CA ASN A 26 0.17 7.92 -7.52
C ASN A 26 1.35 8.28 -8.45
N GLY A 27 1.87 7.28 -9.17
CA GLY A 27 2.98 7.43 -10.11
C GLY A 27 4.34 7.56 -9.43
N SER A 28 4.63 6.72 -8.43
CA SER A 28 5.98 6.67 -7.85
C SER A 28 6.97 6.03 -8.82
N SER A 29 8.25 6.45 -8.73
CA SER A 29 9.35 5.91 -9.53
C SER A 29 10.48 5.32 -8.67
N ASP A 30 10.27 5.25 -7.36
CA ASP A 30 11.28 4.81 -6.39
C ASP A 30 11.28 3.30 -6.13
N GLY A 31 10.39 2.54 -6.79
CA GLY A 31 10.29 1.08 -6.66
C GLY A 31 9.69 0.60 -5.34
N SER A 32 9.16 1.51 -4.51
CA SER A 32 8.59 1.18 -3.20
C SER A 32 7.41 0.20 -3.30
N VAL A 33 6.54 0.35 -4.32
CA VAL A 33 5.41 -0.55 -4.56
C VAL A 33 5.86 -1.98 -4.84
N ASN A 34 6.83 -2.15 -5.74
CA ASN A 34 7.34 -3.47 -6.10
C ASN A 34 7.98 -4.19 -4.91
N ALA A 35 8.76 -3.47 -4.09
CA ALA A 35 9.35 -4.03 -2.88
C ALA A 35 8.31 -4.41 -1.80
N THR A 36 7.08 -3.92 -1.90
CA THR A 36 6.02 -4.12 -0.91
C THR A 36 5.06 -5.24 -1.31
N LYS A 37 4.77 -5.43 -2.60
CA LYS A 37 3.83 -6.46 -3.10
C LYS A 37 4.15 -7.87 -2.60
N ASP A 38 5.41 -8.28 -2.66
CA ASP A 38 5.84 -9.62 -2.25
C ASP A 38 5.73 -9.83 -0.73
N LEU A 39 5.82 -8.76 0.05
CA LEU A 39 5.76 -8.80 1.52
C LEU A 39 4.33 -8.80 2.06
N PHE A 40 3.36 -8.28 1.29
CA PHE A 40 1.98 -8.09 1.74
C PHE A 40 0.96 -8.58 0.70
N PRO A 41 0.85 -9.91 0.49
CA PRO A 41 -0.05 -10.48 -0.53
C PRO A 41 -1.54 -10.25 -0.24
N SER A 42 -1.92 -9.85 0.98
CA SER A 42 -3.29 -9.50 1.35
C SER A 42 -3.65 -8.03 1.08
N VAL A 43 -2.69 -7.22 0.61
CA VAL A 43 -2.89 -5.80 0.29
C VAL A 43 -3.18 -5.68 -1.21
N ASN A 44 -4.21 -4.91 -1.55
CA ASN A 44 -4.52 -4.58 -2.93
C ASN A 44 -3.75 -3.33 -3.36
N PHE A 45 -3.29 -3.30 -4.61
CA PHE A 45 -2.51 -2.20 -5.17
C PHE A 45 -3.20 -1.62 -6.41
N ILE A 46 -3.27 -0.29 -6.47
CA ILE A 46 -3.63 0.46 -7.66
C ILE A 46 -2.43 1.32 -8.02
N GLU A 47 -1.85 1.13 -9.20
CA GLU A 47 -0.70 1.88 -9.69
C GLU A 47 -1.11 2.81 -10.82
N ASN A 48 -0.96 4.11 -10.61
CA ASN A 48 -1.16 5.09 -11.67
C ASN A 48 0.14 5.28 -12.44
N ASP A 49 0.07 5.33 -13.77
CA ASP A 49 1.24 5.64 -14.61
C ASP A 49 1.83 7.03 -14.36
N ASN A 50 1.01 7.95 -13.84
CA ASN A 50 1.37 9.35 -13.60
C ASN A 50 0.75 9.84 -12.29
N ASN A 51 1.35 10.88 -11.70
CA ASN A 51 0.77 11.57 -10.56
C ASN A 51 -0.48 12.36 -10.97
N LEU A 52 -1.66 11.88 -10.56
CA LEU A 52 -2.96 12.47 -10.87
C LEU A 52 -3.40 13.56 -9.88
N GLY A 53 -2.65 13.76 -8.79
CA GLY A 53 -3.07 14.58 -7.66
C GLY A 53 -4.17 13.93 -6.81
N PHE A 54 -4.41 14.46 -5.61
CA PHE A 54 -5.45 13.96 -4.70
C PHE A 54 -6.83 14.51 -5.10
N ALA A 55 -7.81 13.62 -5.25
CA ALA A 55 -9.23 13.94 -5.52
C ALA A 55 -9.47 14.80 -6.78
N LYS A 56 -8.71 14.55 -7.84
CA LYS A 56 -8.93 15.13 -9.17
C LYS A 56 -10.05 14.41 -9.93
#